data_AF-A0A949Y5W1-F1
#
_entry.id   AF-A0A949Y5W1-F1
#
_cell.length_a   1.000
_cell.length_b   1.000
_cell.length_c   1.000
_cell.angle_alpha   90.00
_cell.angle_beta   90.00
_cell.angle_gamma   90.00
#
_symmetry.space_group_name_H-M   'P 1'
#
loop_
_entity.id
_entity.type
_entity.pdbx_description
1 polymer ?
#
loop_
_entity_poly.entity_id
_entity_poly.type
_entity_poly.pdbx_seq_one_letter_code
_entity_poly.pdbx_strand_id
1 'polypeptide(L)'
;VGPEDLRFDALIQRIKQAAPRELILALGADVEGEATASYLSQLLAGMPLRITRLAQGLPAGLSLESADDLTISRAFIGRTEVR
;
A
#
# COMPACT_ATOMS: atom_id res chain seq x y z
N VAL A 1 -16.34 0.67 9.96
CA VAL A 1 -15.61 -0.59 9.77
C VAL A 1 -14.36 -0.48 10.62
N GLY A 2 -14.28 -1.28 11.69
CA GLY A 2 -13.15 -1.29 12.62
C GLY A 2 -12.08 -2.33 12.22
N PRO A 3 -10.88 -2.30 12.83
CA PRO A 3 -9.85 -3.33 12.65
C PRO A 3 -10.36 -4.76 12.90
N GLU A 4 -11.29 -4.91 13.83
CA GLU A 4 -11.95 -6.17 14.18
C GLU A 4 -12.87 -6.74 13.09
N ASP A 5 -13.37 -5.88 12.18
CA ASP A 5 -14.12 -6.31 10.99
C ASP A 5 -13.19 -6.79 9.87
N LEU A 6 -11.89 -6.48 9.98
CA LEU A 6 -10.88 -6.85 9.01
C LEU A 6 -10.23 -8.18 9.42
N ARG A 7 -10.11 -9.10 8.46
CA ARG A 7 -9.59 -10.47 8.69
C ARG A 7 -8.06 -10.52 8.86
N PHE A 8 -7.50 -9.66 9.72
CA PHE A 8 -6.06 -9.57 9.95
C PHE A 8 -5.48 -10.83 10.60
N ASP A 9 -6.22 -11.48 11.49
CA ASP A 9 -5.79 -12.76 12.08
C ASP A 9 -5.58 -13.83 11.01
N ALA A 10 -6.52 -13.94 10.06
CA ALA A 10 -6.39 -14.88 8.95
C ALA A 10 -5.19 -14.54 8.05
N LEU A 11 -4.92 -13.25 7.81
CA LEU A 11 -3.73 -12.81 7.08
C LEU A 11 -2.44 -13.21 7.81
N ILE A 12 -2.35 -12.97 9.12
CA ILE A 12 -1.19 -13.32 9.94
C ILE A 12 -0.96 -14.83 9.93
N GLN A 13 -2.02 -15.64 10.09
CA GLN A 13 -1.92 -17.09 10.02
C GLN A 13 -1.42 -17.55 8.65
N ARG A 14 -1.93 -16.96 7.57
CA ARG A 14 -1.46 -17.28 6.21
C ARG A 14 0.01 -16.91 6.01
N ILE A 15 0.46 -15.76 6.53
CA ILE A 15 1.87 -15.36 6.47
C ILE A 15 2.75 -16.36 7.23
N LYS A 16 2.35 -16.76 8.44
CA LYS A 16 3.10 -17.75 9.25
C LYS A 16 3.19 -19.12 8.57
N GLN A 17 2.12 -19.56 7.91
CA GLN A 17 2.08 -20.86 7.22
C GLN A 17 2.85 -20.85 5.91
N ALA A 18 2.72 -19.78 5.11
CA ALA A 18 3.33 -19.70 3.78
C ALA A 18 4.76 -19.14 3.79
N ALA A 19 5.16 -18.44 4.85
CA ALA A 19 6.44 -17.76 5.01
C ALA A 19 6.88 -16.97 3.73
N PRO A 20 6.04 -16.06 3.22
CA PRO A 20 6.36 -15.34 1.99
C PRO A 20 7.52 -14.38 2.18
N ARG A 21 8.28 -14.15 1.11
CA ARG A 21 9.35 -13.14 1.11
C ARG A 21 8.81 -11.70 1.08
N GLU A 22 7.61 -11.52 0.51
CA GLU A 22 7.02 -10.20 0.30
C GLU A 22 5.49 -10.24 0.49
N LEU A 23 4.97 -9.19 1.13
CA LEU A 23 3.56 -8.84 1.17
C LEU A 23 3.36 -7.54 0.37
N ILE A 24 2.57 -7.62 -0.69
CA ILE A 24 2.22 -6.47 -1.54
C ILE A 24 0.84 -5.96 -1.12
N LEU A 25 0.79 -4.71 -0.65
CA LEU A 25 -0.45 -4.02 -0.30
C LEU A 25 -1.08 -3.41 -1.56
N ALA A 26 -2.20 -3.97 -1.98
CA ALA A 26 -3.03 -3.48 -3.09
C ALA A 26 -4.31 -2.82 -2.56
N LEU A 27 -4.16 -1.94 -1.56
CA LEU A 27 -5.25 -1.21 -0.94
C LEU A 27 -5.61 0.04 -1.74
N GLY A 28 -6.79 0.59 -1.46
CA GLY A 28 -7.25 1.85 -2.00
C GLY A 28 -6.24 2.98 -1.86
N ALA A 29 -6.36 3.91 -2.79
CA ALA A 29 -5.63 5.14 -2.88
C ALA A 29 -6.29 6.25 -2.05
N ASP A 30 -7.06 5.92 -1.03
CA ASP A 30 -7.83 6.84 -0.19
C ASP A 30 -7.27 6.91 1.23
N VAL A 31 -7.90 7.72 2.08
CA VAL A 31 -7.46 7.92 3.47
C VAL A 31 -7.56 6.61 4.25
N GLU A 32 -8.61 5.84 4.01
CA GLU A 32 -8.88 4.55 4.63
C GLU A 32 -7.83 3.49 4.24
N GLY A 33 -7.48 3.43 2.96
CA GLY A 33 -6.41 2.58 2.45
C GLY A 33 -5.05 2.94 3.03
N GLU A 34 -4.75 4.22 3.19
CA GLU A 34 -3.52 4.69 3.85
C GLU A 34 -3.47 4.29 5.33
N ALA A 35 -4.56 4.54 6.06
CA ALA A 35 -4.67 4.16 7.47
C ALA A 35 -4.47 2.65 7.65
N THR A 36 -5.10 1.85 6.78
CA THR A 36 -5.00 0.38 6.81
C THR A 36 -3.59 -0.10 6.46
N ALA A 37 -2.92 0.53 5.47
CA ALA A 37 -1.54 0.18 5.10
C ALA A 37 -0.54 0.50 6.22
N SER A 38 -0.69 1.66 6.86
CA SER A 38 0.13 2.07 8.00
C SER A 38 -0.08 1.11 9.18
N TYR A 39 -1.33 0.76 9.47
CA TYR A 39 -1.67 -0.21 10.52
C TYR A 39 -1.03 -1.58 10.25
N LEU A 40 -1.17 -2.13 9.05
CA LEU A 40 -0.56 -3.41 8.68
C LEU A 40 0.97 -3.38 8.78
N SER A 41 1.59 -2.26 8.39
CA SER A 41 3.05 -2.11 8.48
C SER A 41 3.55 -2.13 9.92
N GLN A 42 2.79 -1.54 10.85
CA GLN A 42 3.08 -1.57 12.28
C GLN A 42 2.79 -2.95 12.89
N LEU A 43 1.66 -3.55 12.55
CA LEU A 43 1.23 -4.85 13.08
C LEU A 43 2.19 -5.99 12.69
N LEU A 44 2.74 -5.93 11.49
CA LEU A 44 3.68 -6.93 10.96
C LEU A 44 5.14 -6.53 11.16
N ALA A 45 5.40 -5.45 11.92
CA ALA A 45 6.76 -5.00 12.22
C ALA A 45 7.55 -6.13 12.91
N GLY A 46 8.78 -6.37 12.43
CA GLY A 46 9.66 -7.42 12.95
C GLY A 46 9.46 -8.82 12.37
N MET A 47 8.43 -9.03 11.53
CA MET A 47 8.37 -10.26 10.74
C MET A 47 9.44 -10.24 9.63
N PRO A 48 10.06 -11.40 9.30
CA PRO A 48 11.12 -11.48 8.29
C PRO A 48 10.55 -11.48 6.85
N LEU A 49 9.71 -10.49 6.53
CA LEU A 49 9.12 -10.31 5.22
C LEU A 49 9.17 -8.85 4.80
N ARG A 50 9.30 -8.60 3.50
CA ARG A 50 9.25 -7.25 2.95
C ARG A 50 7.80 -6.82 2.76
N ILE A 51 7.44 -5.65 3.25
CA ILE A 51 6.13 -5.06 2.99
C ILE A 51 6.32 -3.97 1.95
N THR A 52 5.57 -4.05 0.85
CA THR A 52 5.59 -3.07 -0.23
C THR A 52 4.16 -2.70 -0.60
N ARG A 53 4.01 -1.62 -1.37
CA ARG A 53 2.73 -1.17 -1.88
C ARG A 53 2.83 -0.93 -3.37
N LEU A 54 1.72 -1.13 -4.08
CA LEU A 54 1.61 -0.70 -5.47
C LEU A 54 1.86 0.81 -5.59
N ALA A 55 2.54 1.20 -6.66
CA ALA A 55 2.81 2.60 -6.96
C ALA A 55 1.50 3.40 -7.06
N GLN A 56 1.58 4.67 -6.67
CA GLN A 56 0.46 5.61 -6.67
C GLN A 56 0.90 6.87 -7.41
N GLY A 57 0.04 7.40 -8.27
CA GLY A 57 0.35 8.59 -9.05
C GLY A 57 -0.41 8.64 -10.37
N LEU A 58 0.17 9.32 -11.35
CA LEU A 58 -0.45 9.54 -12.65
C LEU A 58 -0.62 8.22 -13.43
N PRO A 59 -1.82 7.93 -13.95
CA PRO A 59 -2.03 6.80 -14.83
C PRO A 59 -1.37 7.04 -16.20
N ALA A 60 -0.93 5.96 -16.83
CA ALA A 60 -0.34 6.03 -18.16
C ALA A 60 -1.36 6.56 -19.19
N GLY A 61 -0.93 7.52 -20.01
CA GLY A 61 -1.77 8.11 -21.07
C GLY A 61 -2.69 9.23 -20.61
N LEU A 62 -2.69 9.61 -19.34
CA LEU A 62 -3.41 10.80 -18.85
C LEU A 62 -2.52 12.04 -18.93
N SER A 63 -3.09 13.17 -19.37
CA SER A 63 -2.40 14.45 -19.33
C SER A 63 -2.41 15.04 -17.92
N LEU A 64 -1.35 15.80 -17.58
CA LEU A 64 -1.19 16.40 -16.25
C LEU A 64 -2.34 17.35 -15.89
N GLU A 65 -2.84 18.09 -16.88
CA GLU A 65 -3.99 19.00 -16.77
C GLU A 65 -5.31 18.33 -16.38
N SER A 66 -5.41 17.01 -16.58
CA SER A 66 -6.60 16.21 -16.27
C SER A 66 -6.48 15.46 -14.94
N ALA A 67 -5.35 15.58 -14.24
CA ALA A 67 -5.13 14.93 -12.96
C ALA A 67 -5.52 15.84 -11.80
N ASP A 68 -6.10 15.27 -10.76
CA ASP A 68 -6.39 15.97 -9.51
C ASP A 68 -5.12 16.21 -8.69
N ASP A 69 -5.16 17.21 -7.80
CA ASP A 69 -4.02 17.61 -6.97
C ASP A 69 -3.47 16.48 -6.11
N LEU A 70 -4.33 15.57 -5.63
CA LEU A 70 -3.90 14.45 -4.79
C LEU A 70 -3.11 13.43 -5.62
N THR A 71 -3.56 13.13 -6.84
CA THR A 71 -2.84 12.26 -7.79
C THR A 71 -1.49 12.85 -8.17
N ILE A 72 -1.43 14.16 -8.47
CA ILE A 72 -0.19 14.87 -8.80
C ILE A 72 0.79 14.82 -7.62
N SER A 73 0.31 15.14 -6.41
CA SER A 73 1.10 15.10 -5.18
C SER A 73 1.73 13.72 -4.96
N ARG A 74 0.95 12.65 -5.15
CA ARG A 74 1.44 11.27 -5.03
C ARG A 74 2.48 10.90 -6.08
N ALA A 75 2.25 11.28 -7.33
CA ALA A 75 3.21 11.06 -8.40
C ALA A 75 4.54 11.77 -8.10
N PHE A 76 4.47 12.97 -7.51
CA PHE A 76 5.65 13.73 -7.13
C PHE A 76 6.42 13.14 -5.95
N ILE A 77 5.72 12.65 -4.92
CA ILE A 77 6.31 11.94 -3.77
C ILE A 77 6.97 10.63 -4.23
N GLY A 78 6.29 9.88 -5.09
CA GLY A 78 6.74 8.60 -5.63
C GLY A 78 7.71 8.71 -6.82
N ARG A 79 8.19 9.91 -7.15
CA ARG A 79 9.07 10.11 -8.31
C ARG A 79 10.37 9.33 -8.14
N THR A 80 10.84 8.76 -9.24
CA THR A 80 12.09 8.00 -9.29
C THR A 80 13.10 8.71 -10.18
N GLU A 81 14.39 8.48 -9.95
CA GLU A 81 15.45 8.98 -10.81
C GLU A 81 15.38 8.29 -12.19
N VAL A 82 15.59 9.06 -13.25
CA VAL A 82 15.69 8.52 -14.61
C VAL A 82 17.05 7.85 -14.74
N ARG A 83 17.05 6.52 -14.93
CA ARG A 83 18.25 5.73 -15.21
C ARG A 83 18.52 5.62 -16.70
#